data_AF-A0A356W458-F1
#
_entry.id   AF-A0A356W458-F1
#
_cell.length_a   1.000
_cell.length_b   1.000
_cell.length_c   1.000
_cell.angle_alpha   90.00
_cell.angle_beta   90.00
_cell.angle_gamma   90.00
#
_symmetry.space_group_name_H-M   'P 1'
#
loop_
_entity.id
_entity.type
_entity.pdbx_description
1 polymer ?
#
loop_
_entity_poly.entity_id
_entity_poly.type
_entity_poly.pdbx_seq_one_letter_code
_entity_poly.pdbx_strand_id
1 'polypeptide(L)' 'MENKGLNIFNSAYVLADEASATDADFEAIESIVAHEYFHNWT' A
#
# COMPACT_ATOMS: atom_id res chain seq x y z
N MET A 1 -2.42 1.04 -7.81
CA MET A 1 -2.40 1.09 -9.30
C MET A 1 -1.11 0.45 -9.77
N GLU A 2 -1.25 -0.70 -10.41
CA GLU A 2 -0.17 -1.64 -10.74
C GLU A 2 0.61 -1.25 -12.01
N ASN A 3 0.95 0.03 -12.17
CA ASN A 3 1.75 0.42 -13.34
C ASN A 3 3.13 -0.23 -13.24
N LYS A 4 3.51 -1.01 -14.26
CA LYS A 4 4.73 -1.81 -14.24
C LYS A 4 5.98 -0.97 -13.99
N GLY A 5 6.62 -1.16 -12.84
CA GLY A 5 7.82 -0.44 -12.44
C GLY A 5 7.59 0.99 -11.92
N LEU A 6 6.34 1.46 -11.80
CA LEU A 6 5.98 2.77 -11.26
C LEU A 6 4.60 2.73 -10.58
N ASN A 7 4.51 1.98 -9.47
CA ASN A 7 3.27 1.90 -8.73
C ASN A 7 2.85 3.29 -8.20
N ILE A 8 1.58 3.61 -8.36
CA ILE A 8 0.97 4.84 -7.83
C ILE A 8 -0.11 4.43 -6.83
N PHE A 9 -0.04 5.01 -5.65
CA PHE A 9 -0.91 4.70 -4.52
C PHE A 9 -1.70 5.93 -4.09
N ASN A 10 -2.88 5.69 -3.53
CA ASN A 10 -3.57 6.69 -2.72
C ASN A 10 -2.75 6.93 -1.44
N SER A 11 -2.63 8.18 -0.99
CA SER A 11 -1.85 8.54 0.20
C SER A 11 -2.30 7.79 1.45
N ALA A 12 -3.59 7.47 1.57
CA ALA A 12 -4.13 6.68 2.68
C ALA A 12 -3.57 5.25 2.76
N TYR A 13 -3.02 4.72 1.67
CA TYR A 13 -2.42 3.38 1.61
C TYR A 13 -0.88 3.41 1.50
N VAL A 14 -0.25 4.51 1.91
CA VAL A 14 1.23 4.63 1.96
C VAL A 14 1.70 5.43 3.17
N LEU A 15 1.06 6.54 3.49
CA LEU A 15 1.49 7.41 4.58
C LEU A 15 0.91 6.88 5.89
N ALA A 16 1.79 6.44 6.80
CA ALA A 16 1.43 6.07 8.16
C ALA A 16 2.55 6.44 9.14
N ASP A 17 2.13 6.93 10.31
CA ASP A 17 2.95 7.06 11.51
C ASP A 17 2.09 6.74 12.75
N GLU A 18 2.71 6.33 13.85
CA GLU A 18 2.01 5.87 15.07
C GLU A 18 1.05 6.91 15.67
N ALA A 19 1.26 8.20 15.43
CA ALA A 19 0.39 9.26 15.94
C ALA A 19 -0.83 9.53 15.04
N SER A 20 -0.83 9.05 13.79
CA SER A 20 -1.87 9.37 12.79
C SER A 20 -2.58 8.17 12.19
N ALA A 21 -2.01 6.97 12.28
CA ALA A 21 -2.54 5.74 11.72
C ALA A 21 -2.93 4.73 12.81
N THR A 22 -4.06 4.05 12.61
CA THR A 22 -4.50 2.95 13.46
C THR A 22 -3.83 1.64 13.05
N ASP A 23 -3.86 0.62 13.91
CA ASP A 23 -3.38 -0.73 13.56
C ASP A 23 -4.03 -1.27 12.27
N ALA A 24 -5.33 -0.99 12.07
CA ALA A 24 -6.05 -1.38 10.87
C ALA A 24 -5.53 -0.65 9.60
N ASP A 25 -5.09 0.59 9.73
CA ASP A 25 -4.48 1.33 8.62
C ASP A 25 -3.13 0.72 8.25
N PHE A 26 -2.33 0.31 9.25
CA PHE A 26 -1.07 -0.41 9.02
C PHE A 26 -1.30 -1.74 8.29
N GLU A 27 -2.27 -2.54 8.73
CA GLU A 27 -2.64 -3.80 8.07
C GLU A 27 -3.14 -3.57 6.63
N ALA A 28 -3.91 -2.50 6.40
CA ALA A 28 -4.39 -2.16 5.07
C ALA A 28 -3.25 -1.74 4.13
N ILE A 29 -2.29 -0.94 4.62
CA ILE A 29 -1.09 -0.54 3.88
C ILE A 29 -0.27 -1.77 3.50
N GLU A 30 0.00 -2.68 4.44
CA GLU A 30 0.74 -3.92 4.17
C GLU A 30 0.07 -4.72 3.04
N SER A 31 -1.25 -4.95 3.17
CA SER A 31 -2.02 -5.72 2.21
C SER A 31 -2.02 -5.09 0.81
N ILE A 32 -2.23 -3.77 0.71
CA ILE A 32 -2.26 -3.05 -0.57
C ILE A 32 -0.87 -2.99 -1.21
N VAL A 33 0.19 -2.70 -0.46
CA VAL A 33 1.55 -2.69 -1.00
C VAL A 33 1.93 -4.08 -1.54
N ALA A 34 1.59 -5.14 -0.81
CA ALA A 34 1.80 -6.51 -1.27
C ALA A 34 0.96 -6.83 -2.53
N HIS A 35 -0.31 -6.48 -2.54
CA HIS A 35 -1.22 -6.66 -3.68
C HIS A 35 -0.65 -6.06 -4.97
N GLU A 36 -0.19 -4.81 -4.91
CA GLU A 36 0.36 -4.06 -6.04
C GLU A 36 1.73 -4.61 -6.50
N TYR A 37 2.49 -5.23 -5.60
CA TYR A 37 3.72 -5.92 -5.96
C TYR A 37 3.44 -7.27 -6.65
N PHE A 38 2.43 -8.02 -6.20
CA PHE A 38 2.10 -9.32 -6.78
C PHE A 38 1.56 -9.22 -8.22
N HIS A 39 0.89 -8.11 -8.57
CA HIS A 39 0.54 -7.77 -9.96
C HIS A 39 1.72 -7.73 -10.95
N ASN A 40 2.97 -7.71 -10.47
CA ASN A 40 4.12 -7.81 -11.38
C ASN A 40 4.28 -9.21 -12.01
N TRP A 41 3.69 -10.25 -11.41
CA TRP A 41 3.87 -11.65 -11.82
C TRP A 41 2.56 -12.38 -12.13
N THR A 42 1.49 -12.07 -11.41
CA THR A 42 0.15 -12.67 -11.56
C THR A 42 -0.84 -11.67 -12.13
#